data_AF-A0A7Y3L768-F1
#
_entry.id   AF-A0A7Y3L768-F1
#
_cell.length_a   1.000
_cell.length_b   1.000
_cell.length_c   1.000
_cell.angle_alpha   90.00
_cell.angle_beta   90.00
_cell.angle_gamma   90.00
#
_symmetry.space_group_name_H-M   'P 1'
#
loop_
_entity.id
_entity.type
_entity.pdbx_description
1 polymer ?
#
loop_
_entity_poly.entity_id
_entity_poly.type
_entity_poly.pdbx_seq_one_letter_code
_entity_poly.pdbx_strand_id
1 'polypeptide(L)'
;MRTCHEVGQWLQDYLDGELEESRTGQVEDHLRTCLRCGLEFDTYTKIVSALHDTAEQSSALINDEVALARLRRFALELTGEQGASNDDDRDDR
;
A
#
# COMPACT_ATOMS: atom_id res chain seq x y z
N MET A 1 -8.19 2.01 -35.70
CA MET A 1 -7.81 3.13 -34.82
C MET A 1 -8.84 3.19 -33.71
N ARG A 2 -8.44 2.96 -32.46
CA ARG A 2 -9.38 2.91 -31.31
C ARG A 2 -9.84 4.31 -30.92
N THR A 3 -11.06 4.39 -30.40
CA THR A 3 -11.64 5.63 -29.89
C THR A 3 -11.12 5.92 -28.49
N CYS A 4 -11.12 7.20 -28.07
CA CYS A 4 -10.76 7.56 -26.70
C CYS A 4 -11.65 6.88 -25.65
N HIS A 5 -12.92 6.60 -25.99
CA HIS A 5 -13.84 5.93 -25.09
C HIS A 5 -13.43 4.48 -24.83
N GLU A 6 -13.10 3.73 -25.89
CA GLU A 6 -12.61 2.35 -25.75
C GLU A 6 -11.29 2.31 -24.96
N VAL A 7 -10.38 3.25 -25.24
CA VAL A 7 -9.08 3.32 -24.54
C VAL A 7 -9.27 3.69 -23.08
N GLY A 8 -10.17 4.62 -22.75
CA GLY A 8 -10.50 4.97 -21.37
C GLY A 8 -11.05 3.79 -20.57
N GLN A 9 -11.78 2.86 -21.21
CA GLN A 9 -12.24 1.64 -20.54
C GLN A 9 -11.11 0.65 -20.23
N TRP A 10 -10.05 0.63 -21.04
CA TRP A 10 -8.92 -0.28 -20.87
C TRP A 10 -7.76 0.34 -20.08
N LEU A 11 -7.83 1.63 -19.75
CA LEU A 11 -6.70 2.37 -19.23
C LEU A 11 -6.24 1.88 -17.85
N GLN A 12 -7.18 1.47 -16.99
CA GLN A 12 -6.85 0.93 -15.67
C GLN A 12 -6.22 -0.47 -15.79
N ASP A 13 -6.86 -1.41 -16.50
CA ASP A 13 -6.30 -2.74 -16.76
C ASP A 13 -4.90 -2.66 -17.42
N TYR A 14 -4.67 -1.66 -18.28
CA TYR A 14 -3.35 -1.38 -18.87
C TYR A 14 -2.34 -0.89 -17.84
N LEU A 15 -2.72 0.06 -16.97
CA LEU A 15 -1.87 0.57 -15.89
C LEU A 15 -1.50 -0.52 -14.87
N ASP A 16 -2.43 -1.43 -14.60
CA ASP A 16 -2.25 -2.54 -13.67
C ASP A 16 -1.51 -3.74 -14.30
N GLY A 17 -1.25 -3.69 -15.62
CA GLY A 17 -0.57 -4.77 -16.34
C GLY A 17 -1.43 -6.02 -16.58
N GLU A 18 -2.75 -5.91 -16.42
CA GLU A 18 -3.72 -7.00 -16.57
C GLU A 18 -4.35 -7.05 -17.98
N LEU A 19 -3.97 -6.13 -18.86
CA LEU A 19 -4.48 -6.06 -20.22
C LEU A 19 -3.78 -7.05 -21.16
N GLU A 20 -4.57 -7.82 -21.91
CA GLU A 20 -4.10 -8.73 -22.96
C GLU A 20 -3.20 -8.04 -24.00
N GLU A 21 -2.13 -8.70 -24.43
CA GLU A 21 -1.07 -8.13 -25.29
C GLU A 21 -1.60 -7.46 -26.57
N SER A 22 -2.63 -8.06 -27.19
CA SER A 22 -3.29 -7.51 -28.38
C SER A 22 -3.97 -6.16 -28.16
N ARG A 23 -4.46 -5.90 -26.94
CA ARG A 23 -5.10 -4.64 -26.56
C ARG A 23 -4.07 -3.64 -26.04
N THR A 24 -3.02 -4.12 -25.38
CA THR A 24 -1.87 -3.31 -24.95
C THR A 24 -1.28 -2.51 -26.11
N GLY A 25 -0.96 -3.16 -27.23
CA GLY A 25 -0.45 -2.44 -28.41
C GLY A 25 -1.44 -1.40 -28.97
N GLN A 26 -2.74 -1.65 -28.88
CA GLN A 26 -3.77 -0.70 -29.34
C GLN A 26 -3.88 0.53 -28.44
N VAL A 27 -3.69 0.36 -27.13
CA VAL A 27 -3.63 1.45 -26.16
C VAL A 27 -2.36 2.28 -26.39
N GLU A 28 -1.19 1.64 -26.52
CA GLU A 28 0.08 2.32 -26.79
C GLU A 28 0.03 3.17 -28.07
N ASP A 29 -0.54 2.63 -29.15
CA ASP A 29 -0.73 3.37 -30.41
C ASP A 29 -1.63 4.60 -30.22
N HIS A 30 -2.69 4.47 -29.42
CA HIS A 30 -3.59 5.59 -29.14
C HIS A 30 -2.94 6.65 -28.26
N LEU A 31 -2.22 6.26 -27.20
CA LEU A 31 -1.53 7.18 -26.30
C LEU A 31 -0.47 7.99 -27.04
N ARG A 32 0.21 7.41 -28.04
CA ARG A 32 1.17 8.11 -28.89
C ARG A 32 0.56 9.16 -29.83
N THR A 33 -0.72 8.99 -30.20
CA THR A 33 -1.37 9.83 -31.22
C THR A 33 -2.43 10.77 -30.64
N CYS A 34 -2.93 10.52 -29.43
CA CYS A 34 -3.96 11.30 -28.77
C CYS A 34 -3.41 12.03 -27.55
N LEU A 35 -3.23 13.35 -27.67
CA LEU A 35 -2.76 14.20 -26.57
C LEU A 35 -3.62 14.08 -25.30
N ARG A 36 -4.95 14.05 -25.44
CA ARG A 36 -5.86 13.98 -24.29
C ARG A 36 -5.65 12.70 -23.48
N CYS A 37 -5.65 11.54 -24.14
CA CYS A 37 -5.46 10.26 -23.47
C CYS A 37 -4.02 10.11 -22.94
N GLY A 38 -3.02 10.67 -23.63
CA GLY A 38 -1.65 10.73 -23.12
C GLY A 38 -1.52 11.52 -21.82
N LEU A 39 -2.19 12.69 -21.72
CA LEU A 39 -2.21 13.49 -20.48
C LEU A 39 -2.94 12.78 -19.34
N GLU A 40 -4.05 12.11 -19.65
CA GLU A 40 -4.80 11.32 -18.69
C GLU A 40 -3.95 10.17 -18.13
N PHE A 41 -3.27 9.42 -19.01
CA PHE A 41 -2.34 8.36 -18.62
C PHE A 41 -1.18 8.87 -17.74
N ASP A 42 -0.55 9.98 -18.13
CA ASP A 42 0.54 10.60 -17.36
C ASP A 42 0.06 11.05 -15.97
N THR A 43 -1.16 11.59 -15.89
CA THR A 43 -1.78 11.99 -14.63
C THR A 43 -2.00 10.77 -13.72
N TYR A 44 -2.58 9.69 -14.25
CA TYR A 44 -2.77 8.47 -13.48
C TYR A 44 -1.46 7.86 -12.99
N THR A 45 -0.45 7.79 -13.86
CA THR A 45 0.88 7.27 -13.51
C THR A 45 1.48 8.05 -12.34
N LYS A 46 1.39 9.39 -12.36
CA LYS A 46 1.87 10.24 -11.27
C LYS A 46 1.12 10.01 -9.96
N ILE A 47 -0.19 9.81 -10.01
CA ILE A 47 -1.00 9.50 -8.82
C ILE A 47 -0.55 8.16 -8.24
N VAL A 48 -0.43 7.13 -9.08
CA VAL A 48 0.02 5.80 -8.65
C VAL A 48 1.42 5.85 -8.03
N SER A 49 2.37 6.55 -8.65
CA SER A 49 3.71 6.76 -8.08
C SER A 49 3.67 7.46 -6.73
N ALA A 50 2.89 8.55 -6.60
CA ALA A 50 2.78 9.27 -5.32
C ALA A 50 2.15 8.41 -4.20
N LEU A 51 1.20 7.54 -4.55
CA LEU A 51 0.62 6.58 -3.60
C LEU A 51 1.65 5.53 -3.17
N HIS A 52 2.45 4.99 -4.10
CA HIS A 52 3.55 4.08 -3.79
C HIS A 52 4.60 4.72 -2.89
N ASP A 53 5.06 5.93 -3.22
CA ASP A 53 6.04 6.67 -2.42
C ASP A 53 5.54 6.88 -0.99
N THR A 54 4.26 7.22 -0.84
CA THR A 54 3.62 7.40 0.47
C THR A 54 3.51 6.09 1.23
N ALA A 55 3.17 4.99 0.55
CA ALA A 55 3.07 3.66 1.15
C ALA A 55 4.45 3.15 1.62
N GLU A 56 5.51 3.37 0.84
CA GLU A 56 6.88 3.01 1.21
C GLU A 56 7.37 3.81 2.41
N GLN A 57 7.14 5.12 2.43
CA GLN A 57 7.46 5.97 3.57
C GLN A 57 6.68 5.54 4.82
N SER A 58 5.39 5.23 4.68
CA SER A 58 4.56 4.77 5.79
C SER A 58 5.00 3.40 6.29
N SER A 59 5.38 2.47 5.41
CA SER A 59 5.94 1.17 5.76
C SER A 59 7.26 1.32 6.52
N ALA A 60 8.12 2.26 6.11
CA ALA A 60 9.34 2.58 6.84
C ALA A 60 9.06 3.13 8.26
N LEU A 61 7.96 3.86 8.46
CA LEU A 61 7.52 4.34 9.77
C LEU A 61 6.86 3.23 10.61
N ILE A 62 6.08 2.34 10.01
CA ILE A 62 5.41 1.21 10.69
C ILE A 62 6.44 0.14 11.11
N ASN A 63 7.50 -0.04 10.33
CA ASN A 63 8.64 -0.91 10.65
C ASN A 63 9.66 -0.23 11.57
N ASP A 64 9.30 0.85 12.26
CA ASP A 64 10.10 1.37 13.36
C ASP A 64 10.16 0.32 14.48
N GLU A 65 11.25 -0.42 14.50
CA GLU A 65 11.53 -1.51 15.44
C GLU A 65 11.44 -1.03 16.89
N VAL A 66 11.76 0.24 17.15
CA VAL A 66 11.65 0.86 18.48
C VAL A 66 10.19 1.12 18.84
N ALA A 67 9.37 1.61 17.89
CA ALA A 67 7.94 1.80 18.10
C ALA A 67 7.22 0.47 18.33
N LEU A 68 7.54 -0.56 17.54
CA LEU A 68 7.01 -1.92 17.70
C LEU A 68 7.42 -2.55 19.04
N ALA A 69 8.69 -2.39 19.46
CA ALA A 69 9.14 -2.85 20.77
C ALA A 69 8.38 -2.18 21.93
N ARG A 70 8.12 -0.87 21.83
CA ARG A 70 7.32 -0.13 22.81
C ARG A 70 5.89 -0.62 22.88
N LEU A 71 5.25 -0.84 21.73
CA LEU A 71 3.88 -1.38 21.65
C LEU A 71 3.78 -2.78 22.26
N ARG A 72 4.75 -3.66 21.98
CA ARG A 72 4.82 -5.01 22.57
C ARG A 72 4.96 -4.95 24.09
N ARG A 73 5.87 -4.12 24.61
CA ARG A 73 6.04 -3.93 26.06
C ARG A 73 4.74 -3.44 26.71
N PHE A 74 4.08 -2.46 26.10
CA PHE A 74 2.81 -1.94 26.60
C PHE A 74 1.69 -3.00 26.59
N ALA A 75 1.63 -3.82 25.54
CA ALA A 75 0.68 -4.93 25.49
C ALA A 75 0.92 -5.95 26.62
N LEU A 76 2.17 -6.28 26.92
CA LEU A 76 2.54 -7.18 28.03
C LEU A 76 2.17 -6.61 29.40
N GLU A 77 2.33 -5.28 29.58
CA GLU A 77 1.89 -4.59 30.81
C GLU A 77 0.36 -4.68 31.00
N LEU A 78 -0.41 -4.60 29.91
CA LEU A 78 -1.87 -4.70 29.96
C LEU A 78 -2.39 -6.13 30.20
N THR A 79 -1.70 -7.15 29.69
CA THR A 79 -2.10 -8.56 29.87
C THR A 79 -1.70 -9.14 31.22
N GLY A 80 -0.94 -8.40 32.04
CA GLY A 80 -0.70 -8.77 33.42
C GLY A 80 0.15 -10.03 33.59
N GLU A 81 1.15 -10.27 32.71
CA GLU A 81 2.21 -11.26 32.97
C GLU A 81 3.21 -10.77 34.03
N GLN A 82 2.68 -10.17 35.11
CA GLN A 82 3.33 -10.00 36.40
C GLN A 82 2.51 -10.79 37.42
N GLY A 83 2.57 -12.11 37.29
CA GLY A 83 1.81 -13.05 38.12
C GLY A 83 2.66 -14.26 38.49
N ALA A 84 3.78 -14.06 39.19
CA ALA A 84 4.36 -15.09 40.05
C ALA A 84 5.39 -14.50 41.02
N SER A 85 5.22 -14.86 42.30
CA SER A 85 6.12 -14.69 43.45
C SER A 85 6.23 -13.31 44.11
N ASN A 86 5.29 -13.04 45.02
CA ASN A 86 5.61 -13.07 46.46
C ASN A 86 4.31 -13.14 47.27
N ASP A 87 3.72 -14.34 47.29
CA ASP A 87 2.94 -14.81 48.44
C ASP A 87 3.93 -15.61 49.29
N ASP A 88 4.54 -14.96 50.28
CA ASP A 88 5.01 -15.65 51.48
C ASP A 88 5.12 -14.60 52.61
N ASP A 89 4.08 -14.55 53.43
CA ASP A 89 4.13 -14.33 54.89
C ASP A 89 2.72 -14.02 55.42
N ARG A 90 1.91 -15.08 55.49
CA ARG A 90 0.79 -15.20 56.44
C ARG A 90 0.80 -16.60 57.04
N ASP A 91 1.54 -16.78 58.13
CA ASP A 91 1.15 -17.45 59.39
C ASP A 91 2.41 -17.82 60.17
N ASP A 92 2.59 -17.28 61.38
CA ASP A 92 2.47 -18.08 62.61
C ASP A 92 2.72 -17.19 63.85
N ARG A 93 1.65 -17.02 64.64
CA ARG A 93 1.62 -16.93 66.12
C ARG A 93 2.11 -15.68 66.88
#